data_AF-A0A1G8WQ34-F1
#
_entry.id   AF-A0A1G8WQ34-F1
#
_cell.length_a   1.000
_cell.length_b   1.000
_cell.length_c   1.000
_cell.angle_alpha   90.00
_cell.angle_beta   90.00
_cell.angle_gamma   90.00
#
_symmetry.space_group_name_H-M   'P 1'
#
loop_
_entity.id
_entity.type
_entity.pdbx_description
1 polymer ?
#
loop_
_entity_poly.entity_id
_entity_poly.type
_entity_poly.pdbx_seq_one_letter_code
_entity_poly.pdbx_strand_id
1 'polypeptide(L)'
;MALRRSTRDEVGGLAQEVVDEITWYMREHKISRADLATSMGVSPGRVSQILSGDENLTLRTLGAVVEALGARLDITLGDAEGSSSALRDLP
;
A
#
# COMPACT_ATOMS: atom_id res chain seq x y z
N MET A 1 -31.58 2.97 -4.05
CA MET A 1 -30.94 1.66 -3.82
C MET A 1 -29.45 1.81 -4.12
N ALA A 2 -28.66 2.23 -3.12
CA ALA A 2 -27.22 2.36 -3.28
C ALA A 2 -26.61 0.97 -3.34
N LEU A 3 -25.98 0.64 -4.46
CA LEU A 3 -25.26 -0.60 -4.68
C LEU A 3 -24.12 -0.64 -3.64
N ARG A 4 -24.27 -1.48 -2.60
CA ARG A 4 -23.15 -1.89 -1.75
C ARG A 4 -22.11 -2.50 -2.70
N ARG A 5 -21.13 -1.70 -3.10
CA ARG A 5 -19.90 -2.20 -3.72
C ARG A 5 -19.38 -3.25 -2.74
N SER A 6 -19.28 -4.50 -3.20
CA SER A 6 -18.97 -5.62 -2.34
C SER A 6 -17.67 -5.33 -1.61
N THR A 7 -17.67 -5.40 -0.29
CA THR A 7 -16.47 -5.28 0.58
C THR A 7 -15.33 -6.22 0.18
N ARG A 8 -15.60 -7.21 -0.68
CA ARG A 8 -14.62 -8.11 -1.29
C ARG A 8 -13.77 -7.46 -2.40
N ASP A 9 -14.31 -6.50 -3.13
CA ASP A 9 -13.57 -5.77 -4.17
C ASP A 9 -12.69 -4.67 -3.54
N GLU A 10 -13.06 -4.18 -2.35
CA GLU A 10 -12.35 -3.13 -1.62
C GLU A 10 -11.02 -3.63 -1.01
N VAL A 11 -10.98 -4.88 -0.54
CA VAL A 11 -9.74 -5.45 0.07
C VAL A 11 -8.65 -5.69 -0.98
N GLY A 12 -9.02 -6.03 -2.22
CA GLY A 12 -8.08 -6.08 -3.33
C GLY A 12 -7.54 -4.70 -3.72
N GLY A 13 -8.36 -3.66 -3.57
CA GLY A 13 -7.99 -2.26 -3.85
C GLY A 13 -6.86 -1.77 -2.95
N LEU A 14 -6.94 -1.98 -1.64
CA LEU A 14 -5.91 -1.49 -0.71
C LEU A 14 -4.53 -2.09 -0.98
N ALA A 15 -4.45 -3.40 -1.24
CA ALA A 15 -3.18 -4.04 -1.55
C ALA A 15 -2.57 -3.47 -2.83
N GLN A 16 -3.38 -3.23 -3.86
CA GLN A 16 -2.93 -2.61 -5.11
C GLN A 16 -2.49 -1.16 -4.89
N GLU A 17 -3.25 -0.35 -4.14
CA GLU A 17 -2.88 1.03 -3.80
C GLU A 17 -1.53 1.10 -3.09
N VAL A 18 -1.29 0.21 -2.13
CA VAL A 18 0.00 0.10 -1.43
C VAL A 18 1.12 -0.30 -2.39
N VAL A 19 0.89 -1.25 -3.30
CA VAL A 19 1.87 -1.67 -4.31
C VAL A 19 2.18 -0.55 -5.30
N ASP A 20 1.18 0.23 -5.70
CA ASP A 20 1.33 1.37 -6.59
C ASP A 20 2.17 2.46 -5.93
N GLU A 21 1.92 2.75 -4.65
CA GLU A 21 2.69 3.70 -3.85
C GLU A 21 4.15 3.25 -3.69
N ILE A 22 4.39 1.97 -3.37
CA ILE A 22 5.74 1.40 -3.31
C ILE A 22 6.44 1.55 -4.68
N THR A 23 5.74 1.24 -5.77
CA THR A 23 6.30 1.32 -7.13
C THR A 23 6.60 2.75 -7.54
N TRP A 24 5.75 3.70 -7.14
CA TRP A 24 5.98 5.13 -7.31
C TRP A 24 7.25 5.58 -6.55
N TYR A 25 7.35 5.22 -5.27
CA TYR A 25 8.51 5.56 -4.43
C TYR A 25 9.81 5.01 -5.02
N MET A 26 9.82 3.73 -5.40
CA MET A 26 10.99 3.10 -6.03
C MET A 26 11.43 3.85 -7.29
N ARG A 27 10.48 4.25 -8.15
CA ARG A 27 10.79 4.99 -9.37
C ARG A 27 11.38 6.36 -9.07
N GLU A 28 10.80 7.11 -8.14
CA GLU A 28 11.26 8.45 -7.76
C GLU A 28 12.68 8.41 -7.18
N HIS A 29 12.96 7.38 -6.39
CA HIS A 29 14.27 7.16 -5.76
C HIS A 29 15.25 6.34 -6.62
N LYS A 30 14.88 6.00 -7.87
CA LYS A 30 15.70 5.20 -8.81
C LYS A 30 16.14 3.83 -8.26
N ILE A 31 15.30 3.22 -7.43
CA ILE A 31 15.52 1.89 -6.85
C ILE A 31 14.94 0.85 -7.81
N SER A 32 15.77 -0.08 -8.29
CA SER A 32 15.30 -1.18 -9.12
C SER A 32 14.71 -2.31 -8.28
N ARG A 33 13.97 -3.22 -8.92
CA ARG A 33 13.52 -4.46 -8.26
C ARG A 33 14.68 -5.33 -7.78
N ALA A 34 15.82 -5.27 -8.47
CA ALA A 34 17.03 -6.00 -8.06
C ALA A 34 17.61 -5.39 -6.78
N ASP A 35 17.67 -4.05 -6.68
CA ASP A 35 18.15 -3.36 -5.49
C ASP A 35 17.27 -3.66 -4.28
N LEU A 36 15.94 -3.64 -4.46
CA LEU A 36 15.01 -4.01 -3.41
C LEU A 36 15.18 -5.48 -3.00
N ALA A 37 15.34 -6.40 -3.97
CA ALA A 37 15.58 -7.81 -3.68
C ALA A 37 16.85 -8.02 -2.86
N THR A 38 17.94 -7.34 -3.24
CA THR A 38 19.20 -7.36 -2.50
C THR A 38 19.04 -6.81 -1.09
N SER A 39 18.37 -5.66 -0.91
CA SER A 39 18.14 -5.05 0.39
C SER A 39 17.29 -5.94 1.31
N MET A 40 16.26 -6.58 0.75
CA MET A 40 15.40 -7.52 1.48
C MET A 40 16.03 -8.89 1.72
N GLY A 41 17.15 -9.23 1.07
CA GLY A 41 17.75 -10.56 1.12
C GLY A 41 16.90 -11.66 0.49
N VAL A 42 16.11 -11.34 -0.54
CA VAL A 42 15.20 -12.28 -1.24
C VAL A 42 15.51 -12.38 -2.74
N SER A 43 14.84 -13.29 -3.45
CA SER A 43 14.99 -13.41 -4.89
C SER A 43 14.27 -12.28 -5.65
N PRO A 44 14.75 -11.87 -6.85
CA PRO A 44 14.03 -10.91 -7.71
C PRO A 44 12.62 -11.38 -8.09
N GLY A 45 12.42 -12.70 -8.22
CA GLY A 45 11.11 -13.30 -8.43
C GLY A 45 10.16 -13.05 -7.27
N ARG A 46 10.65 -13.13 -6.03
CA ARG A 46 9.84 -12.81 -4.84
C ARG A 46 9.42 -11.34 -4.82
N VAL A 47 10.32 -10.41 -5.16
CA VAL A 47 9.97 -8.99 -5.30
C VAL A 47 8.93 -8.78 -6.40
N SER A 48 9.05 -9.49 -7.51
CA SER A 48 8.09 -9.36 -8.60
C SER A 48 6.70 -9.82 -8.17
N GLN A 49 6.58 -10.94 -7.44
CA GLN A 49 5.31 -11.40 -6.85
C GLN A 49 4.70 -10.38 -5.89
N ILE A 50 5.52 -9.80 -5.01
CA ILE A 50 5.08 -8.76 -4.06
C ILE A 50 4.50 -7.56 -4.80
N LEU A 51 5.15 -7.12 -5.88
CA LEU A 51 4.76 -5.95 -6.66
C LEU A 51 3.73 -6.27 -7.76
N SER A 52 3.30 -7.52 -7.90
CA SER A 52 2.26 -7.88 -8.87
C SER A 52 0.86 -7.49 -8.42
N GLY A 53 0.64 -7.27 -7.11
CA GLY A 53 -0.70 -7.00 -6.55
C GLY A 53 -1.67 -8.19 -6.56
N ASP A 54 -1.39 -9.22 -7.37
CA ASP A 54 -2.16 -10.47 -7.46
C ASP A 54 -1.98 -11.41 -6.26
N GLU A 55 -0.88 -11.28 -5.50
CA GLU A 55 -0.70 -12.03 -4.25
C GLU A 55 -1.24 -11.25 -3.05
N ASN A 56 -1.72 -11.99 -2.04
CA ASN A 56 -2.12 -11.42 -0.76
C ASN A 56 -0.91 -10.81 -0.03
N LEU A 57 -0.72 -9.50 -0.16
CA LEU A 57 0.33 -8.76 0.52
C LEU A 57 0.07 -8.75 2.03
N THR A 58 0.90 -9.47 2.79
CA THR A 58 0.79 -9.44 4.26
C THR A 58 1.41 -8.17 4.82
N LEU A 59 0.92 -7.69 5.98
CA LEU A 59 1.53 -6.58 6.71
C LEU A 59 2.99 -6.84 7.09
N ARG A 60 3.36 -8.11 7.32
CA ARG A 60 4.76 -8.50 7.56
C ARG A 60 5.62 -8.25 6.32
N THR A 61 5.12 -8.62 5.15
CA THR A 61 5.81 -8.37 3.87
C THR A 61 5.93 -6.86 3.63
N LEU A 62 4.85 -6.10 3.86
CA LEU A 62 4.86 -4.65 3.73
C LEU A 62 5.90 -4.01 4.64
N GLY A 63 5.95 -4.40 5.92
CA GLY A 63 6.97 -3.91 6.85
C GLY A 63 8.40 -4.17 6.37
N ALA A 64 8.67 -5.39 5.86
CA ALA A 64 9.99 -5.74 5.32
C ALA A 64 10.36 -4.92 4.07
N VAL A 65 9.39 -4.61 3.20
CA VAL A 65 9.61 -3.72 2.05
C VAL A 65 9.94 -2.31 2.51
N VAL A 66 9.15 -1.75 3.43
CA VAL A 66 9.35 -0.38 3.96
C VAL A 66 10.72 -0.25 4.63
N GLU A 67 11.11 -1.23 5.45
CA GLU A 67 12.43 -1.30 6.08
C GLU A 67 13.56 -1.35 5.04
N ALA A 68 13.45 -2.24 4.05
CA ALA A 68 14.45 -2.38 2.99
C ALA A 68 14.60 -1.15 2.09
N LEU A 69 13.52 -0.37 1.94
CA LEU A 69 13.52 0.91 1.22
C LEU A 69 14.06 2.08 2.07
N GLY A 70 14.27 1.87 3.38
CA GLY A 70 14.55 2.95 4.33
C GLY A 70 13.42 3.98 4.39
N ALA A 71 12.20 3.58 4.05
CA ALA A 71 11.04 4.44 3.93
C ALA A 71 10.24 4.48 5.25
N ARG A 72 9.24 5.35 5.29
CA ARG A 72 8.25 5.42 6.37
C ARG A 72 6.86 5.32 5.75
N LEU A 73 6.01 4.48 6.34
CA LEU A 73 4.61 4.36 5.96
C LEU A 73 3.75 4.94 7.10
N ASP A 74 2.93 5.95 6.77
CA ASP A 74 1.95 6.52 7.69
C ASP A 74 0.53 6.10 7.25
N ILE A 75 -0.24 5.47 8.15
CA ILE A 75 -1.59 4.97 7.89
C ILE A 75 -2.58 5.76 8.76
N THR A 76 -3.60 6.35 8.13
CA THR A 76 -4.70 7.04 8.83
C THR A 76 -6.02 6.39 8.45
N LEU A 77 -6.86 6.10 9.44
CA LEU A 77 -8.24 5.64 9.22
C LEU A 77 -9.19 6.79 9.54
N GLY A 78 -10.16 7.01 8.67
CA GLY A 78 -11.25 7.95 8.86
C GLY A 78 -12.59 7.29 8.55
N ASP A 79 -13.68 8.00 8.83
CA ASP A 79 -15.03 7.52 8.55
C ASP A 79 -15.24 7.35 7.04
N ALA A 80 -15.84 6.23 6.63
CA ALA A 80 -16.11 5.91 5.22
C ALA A 80 -17.10 6.90 4.56
N GLU A 81 -17.89 7.60 5.36
CA GLU A 81 -18.72 8.73 4.95
C GLU A 81 -17.91 10.00 5.12
N GLY A 82 -17.00 10.29 4.19
CA GLY A 82 -16.16 11.47 4.27
C GLY A 82 -16.96 12.75 4.54
N SER A 83 -16.46 13.53 5.51
CA SER A 83 -16.62 14.98 5.58
C SER A 83 -18.00 15.51 5.97
N SER A 84 -18.36 15.41 7.25
CA SER A 84 -19.04 16.53 7.93
C SER A 84 -18.72 16.55 9.42
N SER A 85 -17.50 16.99 9.76
CA SER A 85 -17.28 17.61 11.08
C SER A 85 -17.16 19.14 10.99
N ALA A 86 -17.35 19.75 9.82
CA ALA A 86 -17.40 21.21 9.66
C ALA A 86 -18.68 21.88 10.21
N LEU A 87 -19.47 21.17 11.03
CA LEU A 87 -20.70 21.69 11.67
C LEU A 87 -20.65 21.64 13.20
N ARG A 88 -19.51 21.31 13.83
CA ARG A 88 -19.39 21.34 15.30
C ARG A 88 -18.89 22.66 15.89
N ASP A 89 -18.47 23.61 15.06
CA ASP A 89 -17.97 24.92 15.50
C ASP A 89 -18.73 26.10 14.86
N LEU A 90 -20.03 26.19 15.11
CA LEU A 90 -20.74 27.48 15.07
C LEU A 90 -21.48 27.69 16.41
N PRO A 91 -21.44 28.91 16.95
CA PRO A 91 -21.71 29.23 18.36
C PRO A 91 -23.14 28.93 18.84
#